data_AF-A0A177KI85-F1
#
_entry.id   AF-A0A177KI85-F1
#
_cell.length_a   1.000
_cell.length_b   1.000
_cell.length_c   1.000
_cell.angle_alpha   90.00
_cell.angle_beta   90.00
_cell.angle_gamma   90.00
#
_symmetry.space_group_name_H-M   'P 1'
#
loop_
_entity.id
_entity.type
_entity.pdbx_description
1 polymer ?
#
loop_
_entity_poly.entity_id
_entity_poly.type
_entity_poly.pdbx_seq_one_letter_code
_entity_poly.pdbx_strand_id
1 'polypeptide(L)' 'MNENKSLLDQSNFNQQLIIAGMSGLVDDDGFSAREVFQLLEEIKRETYHALLEMQQERKVKQNE' A
#
# COMPACT_ATOMS: atom_id res chain seq x y z
N MET A 1 13.82 15.50 -2.94
CA MET A 1 12.81 14.42 -2.83
C MET A 1 13.03 13.51 -4.03
N ASN A 2 13.13 12.18 -3.85
CA ASN A 2 13.30 11.27 -5.00
C ASN A 2 11.95 11.08 -5.69
N GLU A 3 11.80 11.66 -6.87
CA GLU A 3 10.56 11.77 -7.65
C GLU A 3 10.05 10.44 -8.25
N ASN A 4 10.81 9.34 -8.12
CA ASN A 4 10.49 8.03 -8.70
C ASN A 4 9.70 7.07 -7.80
N LYS A 5 9.43 7.40 -6.53
CA LYS A 5 8.74 6.49 -5.59
C LYS A 5 7.23 6.36 -5.82
N SER A 6 6.64 7.23 -6.64
CA SER A 6 5.20 7.24 -6.95
C SER A 6 4.83 6.43 -8.19
N LEU A 7 5.82 5.95 -8.96
CA LEU A 7 5.57 5.11 -10.12
C LEU A 7 5.43 3.65 -9.72
N LEU A 8 4.57 2.93 -10.43
CA LEU A 8 4.44 1.49 -10.29
C LEU A 8 5.75 0.82 -10.73
N ASP A 9 6.37 0.08 -9.81
CA ASP A 9 7.56 -0.74 -10.03
C ASP A 9 7.15 -2.21 -9.94
N GLN A 10 7.01 -2.84 -11.11
CA GLN A 10 6.66 -4.26 -11.20
C GLN A 10 7.75 -5.19 -10.70
N SER A 11 8.96 -4.70 -10.38
CA SER A 11 10.00 -5.51 -9.72
C SER A 11 9.95 -5.42 -8.19
N ASN A 12 9.16 -4.51 -7.63
CA ASN A 12 9.02 -4.34 -6.19
C ASN A 12 8.02 -5.36 -5.62
N PHE A 13 8.51 -6.29 -4.81
CA PHE A 13 7.71 -7.33 -4.17
C PHE A 13 6.49 -6.79 -3.40
N ASN A 14 6.64 -5.71 -2.63
CA ASN A 14 5.53 -5.16 -1.85
C ASN A 14 4.45 -4.54 -2.75
N GLN A 15 4.82 -3.94 -3.89
CA GLN A 15 3.84 -3.44 -4.86
C GLN A 15 3.13 -4.58 -5.59
N GLN A 16 3.85 -5.64 -5.95
CA GLN A 16 3.24 -6.86 -6.52
C GLN A 16 2.23 -7.49 -5.56
N LEU A 17 2.51 -7.49 -4.24
CA LEU A 17 1.60 -8.02 -3.24
C LEU A 17 0.28 -7.23 -3.19
N ILE A 18 0.34 -5.90 -3.32
CA ILE A 18 -0.86 -5.06 -3.41
C ILE A 18 -1.67 -5.44 -4.66
N ILE A 19 -1.01 -5.58 -5.81
CA ILE A 19 -1.67 -5.99 -7.07
C ILE A 19 -2.31 -7.37 -6.93
N ALA A 20 -1.58 -8.35 -6.38
CA ALA A 20 -2.08 -9.70 -6.18
C ALA A 20 -3.31 -9.73 -5.25
N GLY A 21 -3.29 -8.93 -4.17
CA GLY A 21 -4.45 -8.77 -3.29
C GLY A 21 -5.66 -8.18 -4.02
N MET A 22 -5.46 -7.17 -4.87
CA MET A 22 -6.53 -6.61 -5.71
C MET A 22 -7.09 -7.65 -6.68
N SER A 23 -6.24 -8.47 -7.29
CA SER A 23 -6.67 -9.56 -8.18
C SER A 23 -7.49 -10.61 -7.43
N GLY A 24 -7.05 -11.04 -6.25
CA GLY A 24 -7.81 -11.99 -5.42
C GLY A 24 -9.19 -11.45 -5.01
N LEU A 25 -9.29 -10.16 -4.68
CA LEU A 25 -10.59 -9.54 -4.37
C LEU A 25 -11.57 -9.62 -5.56
N VAL A 26 -11.07 -9.47 -6.79
CA VAL A 26 -11.90 -9.56 -8.00
C VAL A 26 -12.23 -11.01 -8.35
N ASP A 27 -11.20 -11.86 -8.42
CA ASP A 27 -11.31 -13.21 -8.96
C ASP A 27 -11.92 -14.20 -7.96
N ASP A 28 -11.53 -14.10 -6.68
CA ASP A 28 -11.93 -15.05 -5.64
C ASP A 28 -13.12 -14.53 -4.81
N ASP A 29 -13.11 -13.24 -4.46
CA ASP A 29 -14.13 -12.64 -3.58
C ASP A 29 -15.27 -11.94 -4.34
N GLY A 30 -15.19 -11.86 -5.68
CA GLY A 30 -16.26 -11.36 -6.55
C GLY A 30 -16.48 -9.85 -6.53
N PHE A 31 -15.50 -9.06 -6.07
CA PHE A 31 -15.60 -7.61 -6.06
C PHE A 31 -15.56 -7.05 -7.48
N SER A 32 -16.32 -5.99 -7.74
CA SER A 32 -16.06 -5.15 -8.91
C SER A 32 -14.80 -4.31 -8.71
N ALA A 33 -14.16 -3.90 -9.80
CA ALA A 33 -13.01 -2.98 -9.74
C ALA A 33 -13.32 -1.71 -8.93
N ARG A 34 -14.55 -1.19 -9.01
CA ARG A 34 -14.98 -0.02 -8.24
C ARG A 34 -14.94 -0.28 -6.73
N GLU A 35 -15.45 -1.42 -6.28
CA GLU A 35 -15.47 -1.79 -4.86
C GLU A 35 -14.05 -2.00 -4.34
N VAL A 36 -13.18 -2.63 -5.13
CA VAL A 36 -11.75 -2.76 -4.78
C VAL A 36 -11.11 -1.39 -4.55
N PHE A 37 -11.32 -0.43 -5.47
CA PHE A 37 -10.75 0.91 -5.30
C PHE A 37 -11.35 1.67 -4.10
N GLN A 38 -12.63 1.48 -3.80
CA GLN A 38 -13.25 2.06 -2.60
C GLN A 38 -12.63 1.50 -1.32
N LEU A 39 -12.44 0.17 -1.27
CA LEU A 39 -11.78 -0.49 -0.15
C LEU A 39 -10.32 -0.03 0.01
N LEU A 40 -9.59 0.14 -1.09
CA LEU A 40 -8.21 0.65 -1.04
C LEU A 40 -8.14 2.07 -0.47
N GLU A 41 -9.10 2.95 -0.79
CA GLU A 41 -9.15 4.28 -0.19
C GLU A 41 -9.44 4.24 1.31
N GLU A 42 -10.29 3.32 1.75
CA GLU A 42 -10.51 3.08 3.18
C GLU A 42 -9.24 2.55 3.86
N ILE A 43 -8.60 1.51 3.31
CA ILE A 43 -7.34 0.98 3.84
C ILE A 43 -6.28 2.09 3.95
N LYS A 44 -6.12 2.91 2.91
CA LYS A 44 -5.18 4.04 2.92
C LYS A 44 -5.47 5.01 4.06
N ARG A 45 -6.73 5.38 4.27
CA ARG A 45 -7.14 6.32 5.31
C ARG A 45 -6.88 5.75 6.70
N GLU A 46 -7.34 4.53 6.96
CA GLU A 46 -7.24 3.89 8.28
C GLU A 46 -5.78 3.57 8.66
N THR A 47 -4.93 3.26 7.68
CA THR A 47 -3.52 2.89 7.94
C THR A 47 -2.55 4.06 7.91
N TYR A 48 -2.96 5.25 7.46
CA TYR A 48 -2.06 6.39 7.25
C TYR A 48 -1.27 6.76 8.50
N HIS A 49 -1.94 6.89 9.65
CA HIS A 49 -1.29 7.27 10.91
C HIS A 49 -0.29 6.22 11.39
N ALA A 50 -0.64 4.93 11.31
CA ALA A 50 0.27 3.85 11.66
C ALA A 50 1.52 3.85 10.78
N LEU A 51 1.38 4.07 9.47
CA LEU A 51 2.52 4.17 8.56
C LEU A 51 3.44 5.37 8.87
N LEU A 52 2.86 6.51 9.28
CA LEU A 52 3.63 7.66 9.74
C LEU A 52 4.42 7.37 11.01
N GLU A 53 3.80 6.71 11.99
CA GLU A 53 4.46 6.28 13.23
C GLU A 53 5.64 5.35 12.93
N MET A 54 5.43 4.34 12.09
CA MET A 54 6.51 3.44 11.64
C MET A 54 7.67 4.18 10.96
N GLN A 55 7.37 5.21 10.16
CA GLN A 55 8.40 6.02 9.53
C GLN A 55 9.20 6.81 10.58
N GLN A 56 8.52 7.36 11.60
CA GLN A 56 9.16 8.12 12.65
C GLN A 56 10.06 7.25 13.53
N GLU A 57 9.60 6.05 13.92
CA GLU A 57 10.39 5.09 14.68
C GLU A 57 11.68 4.69 13.96
N ARG A 58 11.62 4.49 12.64
CA ARG A 58 12.81 4.19 11.83
C ARG A 58 13.86 5.29 11.89
N LYS A 59 13.45 6.57 11.95
CA LYS A 59 14.37 7.70 12.08
C LYS A 59 15.04 7.74 13.46
N VAL A 60 14.29 7.43 14.51
CA VAL A 60 14.82 7.40 15.89
C VAL A 60 15.89 6.31 16.01
N LYS A 61 15.59 5.09 15.54
CA LYS A 61 16.53 3.94 15.57
C LYS A 61 17.79 4.12 14.70
N GLN A 62 17.80 5.07 13.76
CA GLN A 62 18.98 5.36 12.94
C GLN A 62 19.94 6.37 13.59
N ASN A 63 19.48 7.07 14.64
CA ASN A 63 20.25 8.09 15.35
C ASN A 63 20.80 7.59 16.70
N GLU A 64 20.54 6.33 17.05
CA GLU A 64 21.12 5.58 18.17
C GLU A 64 22.29 4.72 17.69
#